data_AF-X1DJX6-F1
#
_entry.id   AF-X1DJX6-F1
#
_cell.length_a   1.000
_cell.length_b   1.000
_cell.length_c   1.000
_cell.angle_alpha   90.00
_cell.angle_beta   90.00
_cell.angle_gamma   90.00
#
_symmetry.space_group_name_H-M   'P 1'
#
loop_
_entity.id
_entity.type
_entity.pdbx_description
1 polymer ?
#
loop_
_entity_poly.entity_id
_entity_poly.type
_entity_poly.pdbx_seq_one_letter_code
_entity_poly.pdbx_strand_id
1 'polypeptide(L)' 'MSKIVATIKIFPEDIIISPKKLKTSIESALPKSVSIHRIDEEPIAFGLIALIAYIVMPEISGILDKVE' A
#
# COMPACT_ATOMS: atom_id res chain seq x y z
N MET A 1 12.74 -19.16 -4.35
CA MET A 1 12.79 -17.69 -4.47
C MET A 1 12.39 -17.11 -3.13
N SER A 2 13.24 -16.29 -2.54
CA SER A 2 12.93 -15.58 -1.30
C SER A 2 11.86 -14.51 -1.57
N LYS A 3 10.96 -14.31 -0.61
CA LYS A 3 9.98 -13.24 -0.63
C LYS A 3 10.35 -12.25 0.47
N ILE A 4 10.22 -10.97 0.18
CA ILE A 4 10.37 -9.89 1.15
C ILE A 4 9.00 -9.28 1.45
N VAL A 5 8.90 -8.63 2.61
CA VAL A 5 7.73 -7.84 3.00
C VAL A 5 8.17 -6.39 3.13
N ALA A 6 7.59 -5.52 2.31
CA ALA A 6 7.73 -4.08 2.44
C ALA A 6 6.52 -3.52 3.20
N THR A 7 6.77 -2.57 4.10
CA THR A 7 5.70 -1.81 4.78
C THR A 7 5.68 -0.41 4.21
N ILE A 8 4.60 -0.04 3.53
CA ILE A 8 4.45 1.26 2.88
C ILE A 8 3.30 2.02 3.55
N LYS A 9 3.59 3.25 3.96
CA LYS A 9 2.58 4.16 4.55
C LYS A 9 2.09 5.11 3.47
N ILE A 10 0.81 5.00 3.14
CA ILE A 10 0.16 5.77 2.09
C ILE A 10 -0.75 6.82 2.72
N PHE A 11 -0.50 8.08 2.38
CA PHE A 11 -1.30 9.21 2.84
C PHE A 11 -2.33 9.58 1.76
N PRO A 12 -3.61 9.78 2.12
CA PRO A 12 -4.57 10.37 1.21
C PRO A 12 -4.21 11.84 0.97
N GLU A 13 -4.46 12.34 -0.24
CA GLU A 13 -4.26 13.76 -0.57
C GLU A 13 -5.24 14.68 0.20
N ASP A 14 -6.45 14.20 0.50
CA ASP A 14 -7.50 14.96 1.16
C ASP A 14 -8.47 14.04 1.94
N ILE A 15 -9.20 14.59 2.90
CA ILE A 15 -10.24 13.92 3.71
C ILE A 15 -11.40 13.37 2.87
N ILE A 16 -11.59 13.88 1.65
CA ILE A 16 -12.61 13.40 0.71
C ILE A 16 -12.27 11.98 0.18
N ILE A 17 -10.99 11.60 0.21
CA ILE A 17 -10.52 10.29 -0.24
C ILE A 17 -10.73 9.28 0.89
N SER A 18 -11.75 8.43 0.74
CA SER A 18 -12.04 7.41 1.74
C SER A 18 -10.99 6.29 1.74
N PRO A 19 -10.68 5.70 2.91
CA PRO A 19 -9.77 4.55 3.02
C PRO A 19 -10.14 3.40 2.07
N LYS A 20 -11.44 3.15 1.88
CA LYS A 20 -11.94 2.12 0.97
C LYS A 20 -11.57 2.39 -0.49
N LYS A 21 -11.71 3.63 -0.97
CA LYS A 21 -11.33 3.99 -2.35
C LYS A 21 -9.82 3.82 -2.54
N LEU A 22 -9.03 4.25 -1.56
CA LEU A 22 -7.59 4.14 -1.61
C LEU A 22 -7.14 2.67 -1.63
N LYS A 23 -7.74 1.80 -0.80
CA LYS A 23 -7.51 0.34 -0.82
C LYS A 23 -7.73 -0.27 -2.21
N THR A 24 -8.88 0.01 -2.83
CA THR A 24 -9.19 -0.50 -4.18
C THR A 24 -8.23 0.03 -5.24
N SER A 25 -7.79 1.28 -5.12
CA SER A 25 -6.79 1.88 -6.03
C SER A 25 -5.44 1.17 -5.91
N ILE A 26 -4.98 0.89 -4.68
CA ILE A 26 -3.73 0.18 -4.44
C ILE A 26 -3.81 -1.24 -5.02
N GLU A 27 -4.88 -1.98 -4.73
CA GLU A 27 -5.07 -3.35 -5.26
C GLU A 27 -5.05 -3.41 -6.79
N SER A 28 -5.59 -2.38 -7.45
CA SER A 28 -5.65 -2.31 -8.92
C SER A 28 -4.33 -1.87 -9.56
N ALA A 29 -3.49 -1.14 -8.84
CA ALA A 29 -2.22 -0.62 -9.33
C ALA A 29 -1.06 -1.63 -9.20
N LEU A 30 -1.19 -2.63 -8.33
CA LEU A 30 -0.08 -3.53 -8.04
C LEU A 30 0.28 -4.45 -9.22
N PRO A 31 1.60 -4.67 -9.48
CA PRO A 31 2.05 -5.65 -10.45
C PRO A 31 1.60 -7.08 -10.10
N LYS A 32 1.39 -7.93 -11.11
CA LYS A 32 0.95 -9.33 -10.91
C LYS A 32 1.86 -10.18 -10.00
N SER A 33 3.14 -9.84 -9.92
CA SER A 33 4.12 -10.55 -9.07
C SER A 33 4.14 -10.06 -7.62
N VAL A 34 3.31 -9.07 -7.29
CA VAL A 34 3.25 -8.40 -6.00
C VAL A 34 1.85 -8.60 -5.42
N SER A 35 1.76 -8.77 -4.10
CA SER A 35 0.50 -9.01 -3.42
C SER A 35 0.43 -8.29 -2.08
N ILE A 36 -0.77 -7.88 -1.70
CA ILE A 36 -1.03 -7.28 -0.40
C ILE A 36 -1.26 -8.41 0.61
N HIS A 37 -0.50 -8.40 1.70
CA HIS A 37 -0.73 -9.30 2.82
C HIS A 37 -1.76 -8.74 3.80
N ARG A 38 -1.64 -7.45 4.12
CA ARG A 38 -2.49 -6.75 5.08
C ARG A 38 -2.51 -5.27 4.77
N ILE A 39 -3.62 -4.61 5.09
CA ILE A 39 -3.70 -3.15 5.14
C ILE A 39 -4.32 -2.76 6.46
N ASP A 40 -3.63 -1.91 7.21
CA ASP A 40 -4.16 -1.27 8.40
C ASP A 40 -4.55 0.18 8.09
N GLU A 41 -5.53 0.68 8.83
CA GLU A 41 -5.93 2.09 8.82
C GLU A 41 -5.34 2.77 10.04
N GLU A 42 -4.67 3.90 9.84
CA GLU A 42 -4.07 4.69 10.90
C GLU A 42 -4.66 6.11 10.87
N PRO A 43 -5.51 6.48 11.84
CA PRO A 43 -5.99 7.85 11.99
C PRO A 43 -4.83 8.82 12.25
N ILE A 44 -4.81 9.94 11.54
CA ILE A 44 -3.77 10.98 11.70
C ILE A 44 -4.34 12.16 12.50
N ALA A 45 -5.12 13.02 11.85
CA ALA A 45 -5.76 14.20 12.42
C ALA A 45 -6.83 14.75 11.47
N PHE A 46 -7.77 15.54 11.98
CA PHE A 46 -8.80 16.24 11.16
C PHE A 46 -9.59 15.32 10.21
N GLY A 47 -9.79 14.05 10.60
CA GLY A 47 -10.50 13.06 9.77
C GLY A 47 -9.65 12.40 8.68
N LEU A 48 -8.35 12.74 8.56
CA LEU A 48 -7.42 12.03 7.68
C LEU A 48 -7.06 10.66 8.27
N ILE A 49 -7.05 9.65 7.41
CA ILE A 49 -6.70 8.27 7.73
C ILE A 49 -5.66 7.81 6.71
N ALA A 50 -4.46 7.46 7.17
CA ALA A 50 -3.46 6.80 6.33
C ALA A 50 -3.72 5.30 6.25
N LEU A 51 -3.17 4.67 5.21
CA LEU A 51 -3.11 3.23 5.08
C LEU A 51 -1.68 2.74 5.30
N ILE A 52 -1.53 1.69 6.09
CA ILE A 52 -0.26 0.96 6.23
C ILE A 52 -0.41 -0.34 5.46
N ALA A 53 0.20 -0.42 4.28
CA ALA A 53 0.16 -1.59 3.41
C ALA A 53 1.39 -2.47 3.64
N TYR A 54 1.14 -3.75 3.95
CA TYR A 54 2.16 -4.79 4.03
C TYR A 54 2.16 -5.56 2.72
N ILE A 55 3.19 -5.35 1.91
CA ILE A 55 3.27 -5.84 0.54
C ILE A 55 4.32 -6.93 0.44
N VAL A 56 3.91 -8.08 -0.08
CA VAL A 56 4.78 -9.24 -0.32
C VAL A 56 5.20 -9.24 -1.78
N MET A 57 6.51 -9.27 -2.01
CA MET A 57 7.10 -9.25 -3.35
C MET A 57 8.34 -10.15 -3.43
N PRO A 58 8.71 -10.63 -4.63
CA PRO A 58 9.95 -11.37 -4.82
C PRO A 58 11.16 -10.46 -4.62
N GLU A 59 12.25 -11.02 -4.10
CA GLU A 59 13.51 -10.29 -3.94
C GLU A 59 14.21 -10.14 -5.30
N ILE A 60 13.87 -9.07 -6.02
CA ILE A 60 14.42 -8.72 -7.34
C ILE A 60 14.82 -7.24 -7.32
N SER A 61 15.97 -6.92 -7.90
CA SER A 61 16.44 -5.53 -7.99
C SER A 61 15.41 -4.62 -8.68
N GLY A 62 15.11 -3.47 -8.08
CA GLY A 62 14.19 -2.46 -8.64
C GLY A 62 12.71 -2.84 -8.61
N ILE A 63 12.31 -3.86 -7.85
CA ILE A 63 10.88 -4.20 -7.68
C ILE A 63 10.15 -3.17 -6.80
N LEU A 64 10.85 -2.55 -5.84
CA LEU A 64 10.27 -1.56 -4.93
C LEU A 64 9.88 -0.29 -5.69
N ASP A 65 10.73 0.17 -6.61
CA ASP A 65 10.49 1.35 -7.47
C ASP A 65 9.26 1.20 -8.39
N LYS A 66 8.76 -0.03 -8.58
CA LYS A 66 7.54 -0.30 -9.36
C LYS A 66 6.27 -0.32 -8.52
N VAL A 67 6.42 -0.30 -7.20
CA VAL A 67 5.33 -0.38 -6.22
C VAL A 67 5.07 0.97 -5.57
N GLU A 68 6.12 1.78 -5.37
CA GLU A 68 6.02 3.20 -5.01
C GLU A 68 5.40 4.04 -6.13
#